data_AF-A0A973ZH14-F1
#
_entry.id   AF-A0A973ZH14-F1
#
_cell.length_a   1.000
_cell.length_b   1.000
_cell.length_c   1.000
_cell.angle_alpha   90.00
_cell.angle_beta   90.00
_cell.angle_gamma   90.00
#
_symmetry.space_group_name_H-M   'P 1'
#
loop_
_entity.id
_entity.type
_entity.pdbx_description
1 polymer ?
#
loop_
_entity_poly.entity_id
_entity_poly.type
_entity_poly.pdbx_seq_one_letter_code
_entity_poly.pdbx_strand_id
1 'polypeptide(L)'
;MSSQLTVERTFKLSGRPWLLVTGVLEGDPLSIGDHVTVHGPGPAVETVVRSIEMHSAPGTTTIAVDVALDESIKPGTVVSRKG
;
A
#
# COMPACT_ATOMS: atom_id res chain seq x y z
N MET A 1 7.11 6.22 -14.84
CA MET A 1 7.58 4.83 -14.57
C MET A 1 6.56 4.22 -13.63
N SER A 2 6.19 2.93 -13.74
CA SER A 2 5.14 2.40 -12.85
C SER A 2 5.53 2.52 -11.37
N SER A 3 4.59 2.93 -10.53
CA SER A 3 4.77 3.14 -9.09
C SER A 3 5.00 1.83 -8.36
N GLN A 4 5.97 1.78 -7.45
CA GLN A 4 6.22 0.65 -6.56
C GLN A 4 6.41 1.11 -5.12
N LEU A 5 5.58 0.60 -4.22
CA LEU A 5 5.67 0.83 -2.79
C LEU A 5 6.19 -0.44 -2.11
N THR A 6 7.42 -0.40 -1.61
CA THR A 6 7.99 -1.48 -0.79
C THR A 6 7.54 -1.31 0.64
N VAL A 7 6.73 -2.24 1.15
CA VAL A 7 6.08 -2.15 2.47
C VAL A 7 7.11 -2.33 3.58
N GLU A 8 7.13 -1.40 4.53
CA GLU A 8 7.96 -1.48 5.73
C GLU A 8 7.14 -1.85 6.97
N ARG A 9 5.89 -1.38 7.04
CA ARG A 9 5.00 -1.61 8.16
C ARG A 9 3.54 -1.54 7.75
N THR A 10 2.71 -2.24 8.52
CA THR A 10 1.26 -2.17 8.42
C THR A 10 0.65 -1.79 9.77
N PHE A 11 -0.48 -1.09 9.74
CA PHE A 11 -1.21 -0.73 10.95
C PHE A 11 -2.72 -0.81 10.72
N LYS A 12 -3.42 -1.54 11.59
CA LYS A 12 -4.88 -1.60 11.60
C LYS A 12 -5.45 -0.46 12.43
N LEU A 13 -6.34 0.32 11.84
CA LEU A 13 -7.09 1.34 12.58
C LEU A 13 -8.31 0.70 13.26
N SER A 14 -8.37 0.76 14.58
CA SER A 14 -9.55 0.32 15.33
C SER A 14 -10.80 1.05 14.84
N GLY A 15 -11.86 0.31 14.52
CA GLY A 15 -13.14 0.87 14.08
C GLY A 15 -13.18 1.37 12.64
N ARG A 16 -12.15 1.12 11.82
CA ARG A 16 -12.18 1.37 10.38
C ARG A 16 -11.90 0.09 9.58
N PRO A 17 -12.54 -0.11 8.41
CA PRO A 17 -12.28 -1.26 7.55
C PRO A 17 -10.97 -1.10 6.75
N TRP A 18 -9.98 -0.38 7.28
CA TRP A 18 -8.77 0.00 6.57
C TRP A 18 -7.52 -0.54 7.24
N LEU A 19 -6.60 -0.98 6.41
CA LEU A 19 -5.20 -1.25 6.73
C LEU A 19 -4.35 -0.10 6.22
N LEU A 20 -3.63 0.56 7.10
CA LEU A 20 -2.58 1.51 6.70
C LEU A 20 -1.33 0.73 6.34
N VAL A 21 -0.75 1.06 5.19
CA VAL A 21 0.44 0.43 4.63
C VAL A 21 1.45 1.54 4.40
N THR A 22 2.54 1.53 5.17
CA THR A 22 3.64 2.49 5.02
C THR A 22 4.83 1.80 4.38
N GLY A 23 5.49 2.51 3.45
CA GLY A 23 6.70 2.02 2.79
C GLY A 23 7.44 3.11 2.03
N VAL A 24 8.47 2.67 1.29
CA VAL A 24 9.24 3.51 0.37
C VAL A 24 8.59 3.46 -1.00
N LEU A 25 8.21 4.62 -1.54
CA LEU A 25 7.61 4.74 -2.86
C LEU A 25 8.67 5.12 -3.90
N GLU A 26 8.79 4.30 -4.93
CA GLU A 26 9.61 4.54 -6.11
C GLU A 26 8.72 4.75 -7.34
N GLY A 27 9.18 5.61 -8.26
CA GLY A 27 8.46 5.92 -9.49
C GLY A 27 7.41 7.02 -9.33
N ASP A 28 6.31 6.89 -10.06
CA ASP A 28 5.27 7.92 -10.11
C ASP A 28 4.46 7.95 -8.79
N PRO A 29 3.89 9.11 -8.38
CA PRO A 29 3.07 9.18 -7.18
C PRO A 29 1.80 8.33 -7.32
N LEU A 30 1.37 7.72 -6.21
CA LEU A 30 0.07 7.06 -6.09
C LEU A 30 -1.03 8.10 -5.89
N SER A 31 -2.24 7.79 -6.34
CA SER A 31 -3.45 8.59 -6.14
C SER A 31 -4.55 7.79 -5.46
N ILE A 32 -5.45 8.48 -4.75
CA ILE A 32 -6.68 7.88 -4.24
C ILE A 32 -7.51 7.38 -5.42
N GLY A 33 -7.98 6.14 -5.35
CA GLY A 33 -8.68 5.46 -6.45
C GLY A 33 -7.78 4.64 -7.37
N ASP A 34 -6.45 4.73 -7.25
CA ASP A 34 -5.55 3.87 -8.02
C ASP A 34 -5.80 2.40 -7.71
N HIS A 35 -5.89 1.59 -8.76
CA HIS A 35 -5.87 0.13 -8.67
C HIS A 35 -4.43 -0.34 -8.55
N VAL A 36 -4.15 -1.09 -7.49
CA VAL A 36 -2.82 -1.60 -7.19
C VAL A 36 -2.85 -3.11 -7.00
N THR A 37 -1.73 -3.75 -7.33
CA THR A 37 -1.52 -5.18 -7.11
C THR A 37 -0.53 -5.36 -5.99
N VAL A 38 -0.90 -6.21 -5.03
CA VAL A 38 -0.06 -6.62 -3.91
C VAL A 38 0.68 -7.89 -4.31
N HIS A 39 2.01 -7.82 -4.31
CA HIS A 39 2.93 -8.93 -4.60
C HIS A 39 3.56 -9.42 -3.29
N GLY A 40 2.91 -10.39 -2.67
CA GLY A 40 3.39 -11.07 -1.47
C GLY A 40 3.91 -12.49 -1.76
N PRO A 41 4.16 -13.29 -0.71
CA PRO A 41 4.53 -14.70 -0.87
C PRO A 41 3.38 -15.60 -1.38
N GLY A 42 2.14 -15.11 -1.37
CA GLY A 42 0.96 -15.79 -1.91
C GLY A 42 0.56 -15.30 -3.32
N PRO A 43 -0.62 -15.70 -3.80
CA PRO A 43 -1.18 -15.15 -5.04
C PRO A 43 -1.26 -13.62 -4.99
N ALA A 44 -1.01 -12.98 -6.13
CA ALA A 44 -1.15 -11.55 -6.24
C ALA A 44 -2.61 -11.13 -6.02
N VAL A 45 -2.82 -10.07 -5.25
CA VAL A 45 -4.17 -9.58 -4.90
C VAL A 45 -4.34 -8.15 -5.41
N GLU A 46 -5.44 -7.87 -6.10
CA GLU A 46 -5.78 -6.51 -6.54
C GLU A 46 -6.58 -5.77 -5.46
N THR A 47 -6.30 -4.48 -5.30
CA THR A 47 -7.01 -3.59 -4.37
C THR A 47 -7.00 -2.15 -4.87
N VAL A 48 -7.69 -1.27 -4.14
CA VAL A 48 -7.80 0.16 -4.46
C VAL A 48 -7.25 0.99 -3.32
N VAL A 49 -6.47 2.01 -3.66
CA VAL A 49 -6.00 3.02 -2.70
C VAL A 49 -7.19 3.83 -2.21
N ARG A 50 -7.52 3.73 -0.92
CA ARG A 50 -8.66 4.42 -0.29
C ARG A 50 -8.29 5.81 0.23
N SER A 51 -7.06 5.97 0.68
CA SER A 51 -6.53 7.22 1.22
C SER A 51 -5.02 7.23 1.05
N ILE A 52 -4.43 8.42 1.06
CA ILE A 52 -2.99 8.63 1.09
C ILE A 52 -2.68 9.58 2.24
N GLU A 53 -1.84 9.14 3.17
CA GLU A 53 -1.28 9.96 4.22
C GLU A 53 0.20 10.19 3.92
N MET A 54 0.57 11.45 3.70
CA MET A 54 1.96 11.84 3.51
C MET A 54 2.56 12.14 4.88
N HIS A 55 3.38 11.23 5.41
CA HIS A 55 4.15 11.50 6.62
C HIS A 55 5.42 12.29 6.30
N SER A 56 5.94 12.96 7.34
CA SER A 56 6.96 14.01 7.29
C SER A 56 8.38 13.55 6.90
N ALA A 57 8.65 12.25 6.74
CA ALA A 57 9.96 11.75 6.34
C ALA A 57 10.04 11.67 4.80
N PRO A 58 11.01 12.36 4.16
CA PRO A 58 11.18 12.32 2.71
C PRO A 58 11.25 10.88 2.18
N GLY A 59 10.48 10.56 1.14
CA GLY A 59 10.50 9.26 0.46
C GLY A 59 9.60 8.17 1.07
N THR A 60 8.96 8.42 2.23
CA THR A 60 7.97 7.48 2.79
C THR A 60 6.54 7.86 2.39
N THR A 61 5.76 6.85 2.00
CA THR A 61 4.34 7.00 1.64
C THR A 61 3.50 6.06 2.48
N THR A 62 2.36 6.54 2.98
CA THR A 62 1.35 5.70 3.61
C THR A 62 0.08 5.70 2.78
N ILE A 63 -0.43 4.51 2.47
CA ILE A 63 -1.70 4.33 1.79
C ILE A 63 -2.67 3.56 2.70
N ALA A 64 -3.96 3.80 2.53
CA ALA A 64 -5.00 2.96 3.12
C ALA A 64 -5.54 1.99 2.06
N VAL A 65 -5.62 0.71 2.41
CA VAL A 65 -6.26 -0.36 1.61
C VAL A 65 -7.28 -1.11 2.48
N ASP A 66 -8.02 -2.04 1.90
CA ASP A 66 -8.99 -2.85 2.65
C ASP A 66 -8.32 -3.71 3.73
N VAL A 67 -8.90 -3.76 4.93
CA VAL A 67 -8.40 -4.55 6.07
C VAL A 67 -8.39 -6.06 5.81
N ALA A 68 -9.20 -6.56 4.88
CA ALA A 68 -9.19 -7.96 4.48
C ALA A 68 -7.83 -8.45 3.94
N LEU A 69 -6.93 -7.53 3.59
CA LEU A 69 -5.59 -7.82 3.04
C LEU A 69 -4.49 -7.95 4.10
N ASP A 70 -4.81 -7.81 5.39
CA ASP A 70 -3.80 -7.79 6.46
C ASP A 70 -2.87 -9.01 6.48
N GLU A 71 -3.40 -10.20 6.20
CA GLU A 71 -2.56 -11.40 6.17
C GLU A 71 -1.66 -11.47 4.93
N SER A 72 -2.06 -10.78 3.85
CA SER A 72 -1.37 -10.75 2.56
C SER A 72 -0.29 -9.67 2.47
N ILE A 73 -0.40 -8.60 3.27
CA ILE A 73 0.53 -7.46 3.25
C ILE A 73 1.40 -7.49 4.51
N LYS A 74 2.68 -7.79 4.32
CA LYS A 74 3.68 -7.80 5.39
C LYS A 74 4.89 -6.93 5.01
N PRO A 75 5.76 -6.58 5.96
CA PRO A 75 7.04 -5.95 5.62
C PRO A 75 7.78 -6.76 4.54
N GLY A 76 8.29 -6.07 3.52
CA GLY A 76 8.92 -6.64 2.33
C GLY A 76 7.96 -6.93 1.16
N THR A 77 6.63 -6.90 1.36
CA THR A 77 5.66 -6.97 0.27
C THR A 77 5.80 -5.77 -0.66
N VAL A 78 5.59 -5.96 -1.96
CA VAL A 78 5.60 -4.87 -2.95
C VAL A 78 4.18 -4.58 -3.41
N VAL A 79 3.78 -3.31 -3.39
CA VAL A 79 2.51 -2.83 -3.95
C VAL A 79 2.81 -2.04 -5.20
N SER A 80 2.30 -2.47 -6.35
CA SER A 80 2.55 -1.80 -7.64
C SER A 80 1.27 -1.27 -8.27
N ARG A 81 1.32 -0.08 -8.88
CA ARG A 81 0.20 0.40 -9.69
C ARG A 81 0.10 -0.41 -10.99
N LYS A 82 -1.12 -0.83 -11.34
CA LYS A 82 -1.39 -1.44 -12.65
C LYS A 82 -1.25 -0.35 -13.72
N GLY A 83 -0.43 -0.61 -14.72
CA GLY A 83 -0.27 0.28 -15.88
C GLY A 83 -1.53 0.36 -16.72
#